data_AF-A0A2Z5N9B1-F1
#
_entry.id   AF-A0A2Z5N9B1-F1
#
_cell.length_a   1.000
_cell.length_b   1.000
_cell.length_c   1.000
_cell.angle_alpha   90.00
_cell.angle_beta   90.00
_cell.angle_gamma   90.00
#
_symmetry.space_group_name_H-M   'P 1'
#
loop_
_entity.id
_entity.type
_entity.pdbx_description
1 polymer ?
#
loop_
_entity_poly.entity_id
_entity_poly.type
_entity_poly.pdbx_seq_one_letter_code
_entity_poly.pdbx_strand_id
1 'polypeptide(L)'
;MNDILSDAPIALRINGVAIDDDAVAAEAAHHGDAPDPFDAARRALAVRELLRQRAVSLALLDEGAPLDDAAVDALLERELTHVPEPDRADCERYYVQYPAHFRRNDIVYASHVLFAVTDRVPLAPLRQRAESALADVVAAPDTFEAVARASSNCPSAQVGGSLGQLLRGDTVPEFEAALFDTDGLGVLPKLVNTRFGFHIVRIERRVPGDAVPFDEAAAQIAAYLSERVRQRAMRQYVAILAGGARVEGVEFDGANGPLVQ
;
A
#
# COMPACT_ATOMS: atom_id res chain seq x y z
N MET A 1 -45.52 -4.78 31.55
CA MET A 1 -45.66 -4.65 30.08
C MET A 1 -44.50 -3.81 29.59
N ASN A 2 -43.34 -4.43 29.40
CA ASN A 2 -42.28 -3.86 28.58
C ASN A 2 -42.12 -4.84 27.43
N ASP A 3 -42.62 -4.40 26.28
CA ASP A 3 -42.52 -5.06 24.99
C ASP A 3 -41.05 -4.99 24.58
N ILE A 4 -40.33 -6.09 24.78
CA ILE A 4 -38.98 -6.26 24.23
C ILE A 4 -39.22 -6.56 22.76
N LEU A 5 -39.25 -5.50 21.95
CA LEU A 5 -39.20 -5.62 20.50
C LEU A 5 -37.95 -6.42 20.17
N SER A 6 -38.19 -7.66 19.75
CA SER A 6 -37.27 -8.51 19.02
C SER A 6 -36.77 -7.73 17.81
N ASP A 7 -35.59 -7.13 17.92
CA ASP A 7 -34.91 -6.49 16.79
C ASP A 7 -34.30 -7.60 15.93
N ALA A 8 -35.18 -8.34 15.26
CA ALA A 8 -34.77 -9.28 14.23
C ALA A 8 -34.13 -8.44 13.12
N PRO A 9 -32.92 -8.78 12.66
CA PRO A 9 -32.26 -7.99 11.63
C PRO A 9 -33.18 -7.91 10.41
N ILE A 10 -33.48 -6.69 9.96
CA ILE A 10 -34.33 -6.46 8.79
C ILE A 10 -33.72 -7.23 7.62
N ALA A 11 -34.52 -8.10 6.98
CA ALA A 11 -34.08 -8.89 5.84
C ALA A 11 -33.65 -7.97 4.68
N LEU A 12 -32.52 -8.27 4.06
CA LEU A 12 -32.01 -7.49 2.93
C LEU A 12 -32.87 -7.73 1.69
N ARG A 13 -33.46 -6.66 1.13
CA ARG A 13 -34.30 -6.74 -0.09
C ARG A 13 -34.04 -5.59 -1.05
N ILE A 14 -34.00 -5.91 -2.34
CA ILE A 14 -33.86 -4.95 -3.44
C ILE A 14 -35.01 -5.14 -4.43
N ASN A 15 -35.90 -4.16 -4.55
CA ASN A 15 -37.11 -4.22 -5.37
C ASN A 15 -37.96 -5.48 -5.12
N GLY A 16 -38.01 -5.92 -3.86
CA GLY A 16 -38.76 -7.11 -3.43
C GLY A 16 -37.99 -8.43 -3.52
N VAL A 17 -36.85 -8.48 -4.22
CA VAL A 17 -35.96 -9.65 -4.25
C VAL A 17 -35.25 -9.77 -2.91
N ALA A 18 -35.47 -10.88 -2.20
CA ALA A 18 -34.80 -11.17 -0.94
C ALA A 18 -33.40 -11.71 -1.17
N ILE A 19 -32.43 -11.20 -0.41
CA ILE A 19 -31.08 -11.73 -0.35
C ILE A 19 -30.96 -12.56 0.92
N ASP A 20 -30.51 -13.81 0.76
CA ASP A 20 -30.43 -14.81 1.82
C ASP A 20 -29.41 -14.41 2.90
N ASP A 21 -29.72 -14.68 4.17
CA ASP A 21 -28.84 -14.40 5.30
C ASP A 21 -27.54 -15.25 5.24
N ASP A 22 -27.59 -16.46 4.67
CA ASP A 22 -26.41 -17.28 4.42
C ASP A 22 -25.49 -16.63 3.38
N ALA A 23 -26.07 -15.95 2.38
CA ALA A 23 -25.29 -15.19 1.40
C ALA A 23 -24.63 -13.96 2.04
N VAL A 24 -25.33 -13.28 2.96
CA VAL A 24 -24.76 -12.18 3.76
C VAL A 24 -23.61 -12.69 4.62
N ALA A 25 -23.77 -13.81 5.31
CA ALA A 25 -22.73 -14.40 6.15
C ALA A 25 -21.50 -14.84 5.33
N ALA A 26 -21.72 -15.45 4.16
CA ALA A 26 -20.64 -15.84 3.25
C ALA A 26 -19.88 -14.62 2.70
N GLU A 27 -20.59 -13.55 2.36
CA GLU A 27 -19.97 -12.29 1.91
C GLU A 27 -19.19 -11.63 3.06
N ALA A 28 -19.74 -11.59 4.29
CA ALA A 28 -19.09 -10.98 5.46
C ALA A 28 -17.73 -11.60 5.79
N ALA A 29 -17.52 -12.88 5.48
CA ALA A 29 -16.23 -13.54 5.63
C ALA A 29 -15.12 -12.92 4.76
N HIS A 30 -15.46 -12.23 3.67
CA HIS A 30 -14.51 -11.50 2.82
C HIS A 30 -14.21 -10.07 3.33
N HIS A 31 -14.98 -9.58 4.31
CA HIS A 31 -14.87 -8.22 4.85
C HIS A 31 -14.33 -8.20 6.29
N GLY A 32 -13.50 -9.17 6.67
CA GLY A 32 -13.02 -9.34 8.06
C GLY A 32 -12.23 -8.14 8.62
N ASP A 33 -11.65 -7.31 7.76
CA ASP A 33 -10.92 -6.09 8.13
C ASP A 33 -11.83 -4.85 8.26
N ALA A 34 -13.11 -4.95 7.90
CA ALA A 34 -14.06 -3.85 8.01
C ALA A 34 -14.52 -3.65 9.48
N PRO A 35 -14.82 -2.41 9.89
CA PRO A 35 -15.36 -2.13 11.23
C PRO A 35 -16.67 -2.90 11.52
N ASP A 36 -17.48 -3.11 10.50
CA ASP A 36 -18.67 -3.96 10.52
C ASP A 36 -18.71 -4.82 9.24
N PRO A 37 -18.23 -6.06 9.29
CA PRO A 37 -18.21 -6.97 8.13
C PRO A 37 -19.60 -7.31 7.58
N PHE A 38 -20.63 -7.36 8.43
CA PHE A 38 -21.99 -7.71 8.02
C PHE A 38 -22.65 -6.55 7.28
N ASP A 39 -22.45 -5.32 7.75
CA ASP A 39 -22.93 -4.13 7.06
C ASP A 39 -22.19 -3.92 5.71
N ALA A 40 -20.87 -4.15 5.67
CA ALA A 40 -20.11 -4.15 4.42
C ALA A 40 -20.64 -5.20 3.42
N ALA A 41 -20.91 -6.41 3.90
CA ALA A 41 -21.47 -7.48 3.09
C ALA A 41 -22.86 -7.16 2.55
N ARG A 42 -23.76 -6.63 3.40
CA ARG A 42 -25.10 -6.20 3.00
C ARG A 42 -25.04 -5.12 1.92
N ARG A 43 -24.14 -4.14 2.04
CA ARG A 43 -23.90 -3.12 1.02
C ARG A 43 -23.41 -3.72 -0.28
N ALA A 44 -22.40 -4.59 -0.25
CA ALA A 44 -21.85 -5.25 -1.44
C ALA A 44 -22.93 -6.07 -2.18
N LEU A 45 -23.71 -6.86 -1.44
CA LEU A 45 -24.82 -7.66 -1.99
C LEU A 45 -25.93 -6.79 -2.59
N ALA A 46 -26.29 -5.69 -1.94
CA ALA A 46 -27.28 -4.76 -2.44
C ALA A 46 -26.82 -4.10 -3.75
N VAL A 47 -25.55 -3.67 -3.84
CA VAL A 47 -24.97 -3.12 -5.08
C VAL A 47 -25.01 -4.16 -6.19
N ARG A 48 -24.56 -5.38 -5.91
CA ARG A 48 -24.56 -6.50 -6.87
C ARG A 48 -25.96 -6.77 -7.40
N GLU A 49 -26.98 -6.77 -6.54
CA GLU A 49 -28.36 -7.00 -6.97
C GLU A 49 -28.94 -5.81 -7.76
N LEU A 50 -28.65 -4.56 -7.38
CA LEU A 50 -29.04 -3.37 -8.15
C LEU A 50 -28.47 -3.41 -9.58
N LEU A 51 -27.17 -3.73 -9.71
CA LEU A 51 -26.50 -3.86 -11.01
C LEU A 51 -27.09 -5.02 -11.81
N ARG A 52 -27.35 -6.17 -11.18
CA ARG A 52 -27.98 -7.33 -11.82
C ARG A 52 -29.35 -6.99 -12.39
N GLN A 53 -30.23 -6.37 -11.60
CA GLN A 53 -31.56 -5.97 -12.06
C GLN A 53 -31.49 -4.97 -13.22
N ARG A 54 -30.54 -4.04 -13.15
CA ARG A 54 -30.31 -3.10 -14.24
C ARG A 54 -29.81 -3.79 -15.52
N ALA A 55 -28.85 -4.70 -15.42
CA ALA A 55 -28.38 -5.52 -16.55
C ALA A 55 -29.53 -6.31 -17.20
N VAL A 56 -30.40 -6.95 -16.40
CA VAL A 56 -31.59 -7.65 -16.89
C VAL A 56 -32.54 -6.69 -17.62
N SER A 57 -32.83 -5.51 -17.04
CA SER A 57 -33.71 -4.51 -17.68
C SER A 57 -33.19 -4.00 -19.03
N LEU A 58 -31.89 -4.07 -19.25
CA LEU A 58 -31.24 -3.66 -20.50
C LEU A 58 -31.03 -4.83 -21.47
N ALA A 59 -31.50 -6.02 -21.12
CA ALA A 59 -31.27 -7.27 -21.86
C ALA A 59 -29.78 -7.60 -22.06
N LEU A 60 -28.95 -7.27 -21.06
CA LEU A 60 -27.52 -7.64 -21.00
C LEU A 60 -27.29 -8.92 -20.20
N LEU A 61 -28.30 -9.35 -19.43
CA LEU A 61 -28.26 -10.54 -18.59
C LEU A 61 -29.64 -11.19 -18.60
N ASP A 62 -29.70 -12.52 -18.65
CA ASP A 62 -30.95 -13.26 -18.60
C ASP A 62 -31.60 -13.15 -17.21
N GLU A 63 -32.93 -13.26 -17.17
CA GLU A 63 -33.68 -13.23 -15.92
C GLU A 63 -33.27 -14.42 -15.02
N GLY A 64 -32.83 -14.10 -13.79
CA GLY A 64 -32.37 -15.10 -12.81
C GLY A 64 -30.92 -15.54 -12.96
N ALA A 65 -30.20 -15.13 -13.99
CA ALA A 65 -28.77 -15.40 -14.10
C ALA A 65 -27.98 -14.58 -13.04
N PRO A 66 -26.90 -15.15 -12.45
CA PRO A 66 -26.03 -14.41 -11.55
C PRO A 66 -25.29 -13.31 -12.33
N LEU A 67 -24.99 -12.20 -11.65
CA LEU A 67 -24.16 -11.14 -12.23
C LEU A 67 -22.72 -11.64 -12.33
N ASP A 68 -22.16 -11.61 -13.54
CA ASP A 68 -20.75 -11.90 -13.82
C ASP A 68 -20.00 -10.65 -14.31
N ASP A 69 -18.68 -10.74 -14.40
CA ASP A 69 -17.82 -9.62 -14.79
C ASP A 69 -18.15 -9.11 -16.20
N ALA A 70 -18.49 -10.01 -17.12
CA ALA A 70 -18.83 -9.64 -18.50
C ALA A 70 -20.13 -8.82 -18.58
N ALA A 71 -21.15 -9.18 -17.80
CA ALA A 71 -22.39 -8.41 -17.73
C ALA A 71 -22.19 -7.06 -17.04
N VAL A 72 -21.32 -6.98 -16.04
CA VAL A 72 -20.91 -5.70 -15.43
C VAL A 72 -20.23 -4.82 -16.47
N ASP A 73 -19.22 -5.33 -17.18
CA ASP A 73 -18.50 -4.56 -18.19
C ASP A 73 -19.44 -4.05 -19.29
N ALA A 74 -20.32 -4.90 -19.82
CA ALA A 74 -21.31 -4.51 -20.82
C ALA A 74 -22.31 -3.48 -20.29
N LEU A 75 -22.71 -3.59 -19.02
CA LEU A 75 -23.59 -2.62 -18.37
C LEU A 75 -22.92 -1.25 -18.27
N LEU A 76 -21.67 -1.22 -17.83
CA LEU A 76 -20.93 0.02 -17.67
C LEU A 76 -20.64 0.67 -19.01
N GLU A 77 -20.23 -0.09 -20.02
CA GLU A 77 -20.00 0.45 -21.37
C GLU A 77 -21.27 1.11 -21.93
N ARG A 78 -22.44 0.52 -21.67
CA ARG A 78 -23.73 1.02 -22.15
C ARG A 78 -24.24 2.24 -21.39
N GLU A 79 -24.02 2.30 -20.09
CA GLU A 79 -24.64 3.31 -19.22
C GLU A 79 -23.68 4.45 -18.86
N LEU A 80 -22.38 4.19 -18.79
CA LEU A 80 -21.34 5.17 -18.52
C LEU A 80 -20.70 5.70 -19.83
N THR A 81 -21.55 6.21 -20.73
CA THR A 81 -21.14 6.68 -22.07
C THR A 81 -20.37 8.00 -22.10
N HIS A 82 -20.42 8.78 -21.01
CA HIS A 82 -19.80 10.10 -20.91
C HIS A 82 -18.93 10.25 -19.66
N VAL A 83 -18.09 9.26 -19.39
CA VAL A 83 -17.05 9.38 -18.36
C VAL A 83 -15.95 10.31 -18.89
N PRO A 84 -15.66 11.44 -18.23
CA PRO A 84 -14.58 12.32 -18.66
C PRO A 84 -13.24 11.58 -18.61
N GLU A 85 -12.46 11.69 -19.69
CA GLU A 85 -11.08 11.21 -19.68
C GLU A 85 -10.14 12.33 -19.25
N PRO A 86 -9.12 12.04 -18.42
CA PRO A 86 -8.13 13.03 -18.03
C PRO A 86 -7.34 13.47 -19.25
N ASP A 87 -7.28 14.77 -19.47
CA ASP A 87 -6.45 15.33 -20.53
C ASP A 87 -5.00 15.53 -20.07
N ARG A 88 -4.15 16.02 -20.97
CA ARG A 88 -2.76 16.34 -20.64
C ARG A 88 -2.66 17.35 -19.50
N ALA A 89 -3.54 18.35 -19.46
CA ALA A 89 -3.51 19.40 -18.45
C ALA A 89 -3.91 18.85 -17.06
N ASP A 90 -4.83 17.90 -16.98
CA ASP A 90 -5.12 17.14 -15.76
C ASP A 90 -3.87 16.41 -15.25
N CYS A 91 -3.17 15.73 -16.16
CA CYS A 91 -1.97 14.97 -15.83
C CYS A 91 -0.83 15.88 -15.34
N GLU A 92 -0.61 17.01 -16.02
CA GLU A 92 0.40 18.01 -15.62
C GLU A 92 0.09 18.63 -14.26
N ARG A 93 -1.19 18.95 -13.98
CA ARG A 93 -1.61 19.43 -12.65
C ARG A 93 -1.29 18.40 -11.57
N TYR A 94 -1.61 17.13 -11.81
CA TYR A 94 -1.32 16.06 -10.87
C TYR A 94 0.19 15.90 -10.63
N TYR A 95 0.99 15.93 -11.70
CA TYR A 95 2.45 15.84 -11.61
C TYR A 95 3.05 16.95 -10.73
N VAL A 96 2.63 18.21 -10.96
CA VAL A 96 3.11 19.37 -10.20
C VAL A 96 2.62 19.35 -8.75
N GLN A 97 1.41 18.85 -8.50
CA GLN A 97 0.84 18.77 -7.16
C GLN A 97 1.52 17.69 -6.29
N TYR A 98 2.01 16.61 -6.89
CA TYR A 98 2.57 15.46 -6.17
C TYR A 98 4.00 15.08 -6.65
N PRO A 99 4.97 16.01 -6.62
CA PRO A 99 6.31 15.77 -7.17
C PRO A 99 7.07 14.64 -6.49
N ALA A 100 6.78 14.37 -5.21
CA ALA A 100 7.39 13.28 -4.46
C ALA A 100 7.05 11.89 -5.01
N HIS A 101 5.90 11.72 -5.68
CA HIS A 101 5.52 10.45 -6.32
C HIS A 101 6.32 10.19 -7.60
N PHE A 102 6.92 11.22 -8.19
CA PHE A 102 7.62 11.18 -9.46
C PHE A 102 9.11 11.44 -9.28
N ARG A 103 9.69 10.81 -8.27
CA ARG A 103 11.12 10.85 -8.01
C ARG A 103 11.64 9.43 -7.94
N ARG A 104 12.78 9.18 -8.58
CA ARG A 104 13.49 7.92 -8.43
C ARG A 104 14.00 7.79 -6.99
N ASN A 105 14.23 6.57 -6.53
CA ASN A 105 14.78 6.34 -5.20
C ASN A 105 16.21 6.86 -5.12
N ASP A 106 16.57 7.41 -3.95
CA ASP A 106 17.96 7.70 -3.64
C ASP A 106 18.77 6.39 -3.57
N ILE A 107 20.01 6.44 -4.02
CA ILE A 107 20.95 5.33 -3.98
C ILE A 107 22.09 5.68 -3.03
N VAL A 108 22.41 4.76 -2.11
CA VAL A 108 23.55 4.87 -1.21
C VAL A 108 24.50 3.71 -1.47
N TYR A 109 25.79 4.01 -1.62
CA TYR A 109 26.86 3.03 -1.56
C TYR A 109 27.42 3.05 -0.15
N ALA A 110 27.40 1.88 0.49
CA ALA A 110 27.85 1.73 1.87
C ALA A 110 28.68 0.46 2.07
N SER A 111 29.54 0.50 3.08
CA SER A 111 30.20 -0.65 3.68
C SER A 111 29.87 -0.72 5.17
N HIS A 112 29.94 -1.91 5.75
CA HIS A 112 29.74 -2.09 7.18
C HIS A 112 30.68 -3.12 7.83
N VAL A 113 30.84 -2.98 9.15
CA VAL A 113 31.44 -3.97 10.04
C VAL A 113 30.38 -4.40 11.04
N LEU A 114 29.99 -5.67 11.03
CA LEU A 114 28.99 -6.22 11.93
C LEU A 114 29.65 -6.91 13.13
N PHE A 115 29.29 -6.49 14.33
CA PHE A 115 29.52 -7.22 15.58
C PHE A 115 28.22 -7.90 15.98
N ALA A 116 28.09 -9.18 15.64
CA ALA A 116 26.84 -9.90 15.75
C ALA A 116 26.50 -10.23 17.22
N VAL A 117 25.26 -9.92 17.60
CA VAL A 117 24.70 -10.35 18.88
C VAL A 117 24.21 -11.78 18.75
N THR A 118 24.67 -12.65 19.65
CA THR A 118 24.22 -14.05 19.74
C THR A 118 23.99 -14.39 21.20
N ASP A 119 23.19 -15.42 21.48
CA ASP A 119 22.85 -15.85 22.85
C ASP A 119 24.08 -16.24 23.70
N ARG A 120 25.22 -16.48 23.04
CA ARG A 120 26.46 -16.94 23.67
C ARG A 120 27.44 -15.81 24.00
N VAL A 121 27.21 -14.60 23.51
CA VAL A 121 28.16 -13.48 23.64
C VAL A 121 27.57 -12.40 24.56
N PRO A 122 28.24 -12.07 25.68
CA PRO A 122 27.78 -11.00 26.56
C PRO A 122 27.78 -9.65 25.83
N LEU A 123 26.66 -8.92 25.93
CA LEU A 123 26.43 -7.68 25.18
C LEU A 123 27.43 -6.56 25.51
N ALA A 124 27.74 -6.36 26.79
CA ALA A 124 28.62 -5.27 27.22
C ALA A 124 30.05 -5.33 26.62
N PRO A 125 30.78 -6.47 26.71
CA PRO A 125 32.10 -6.58 26.08
C PRO A 125 32.03 -6.57 24.55
N LEU A 126 30.95 -7.08 23.93
CA LEU A 126 30.76 -6.97 22.48
C LEU A 126 30.62 -5.51 22.05
N ARG A 127 29.82 -4.73 22.77
CA ARG A 127 29.65 -3.30 22.54
C ARG A 127 30.97 -2.55 22.71
N GLN A 128 31.71 -2.82 23.78
CA GLN A 128 33.02 -2.18 24.01
C GLN A 128 34.00 -2.46 22.86
N ARG A 129 34.00 -3.70 22.33
CA ARG A 129 34.82 -4.05 21.17
C ARG A 129 34.37 -3.29 19.91
N ALA A 130 33.07 -3.18 19.67
CA ALA A 130 32.53 -2.41 18.55
C ALA A 130 32.86 -0.91 18.67
N GLU A 131 32.74 -0.33 19.86
CA GLU A 131 33.08 1.08 20.14
C GLU A 131 34.58 1.36 19.95
N SER A 132 35.45 0.44 20.37
CA SER A 132 36.90 0.54 20.12
C SER A 132 37.21 0.51 18.63
N ALA A 133 36.65 -0.46 17.89
CA ALA A 133 36.85 -0.56 16.45
C ALA A 133 36.30 0.67 15.71
N LEU A 134 35.19 1.24 16.17
CA LEU A 134 34.66 2.49 15.63
C LEU A 134 35.65 3.64 15.86
N ALA A 135 36.18 3.79 17.07
CA ALA A 135 37.15 4.85 17.38
C ALA A 135 38.41 4.76 16.48
N ASP A 136 38.94 3.55 16.30
CA ASP A 136 40.10 3.30 15.44
C ASP A 136 39.83 3.68 13.98
N VAL A 137 38.68 3.25 13.45
CA VAL A 137 38.29 3.51 12.06
C VAL A 137 37.90 4.97 11.83
N VAL A 138 37.34 5.67 12.81
CA VAL A 138 37.10 7.12 12.74
C VAL A 138 38.43 7.90 12.73
N ALA A 139 39.41 7.46 13.53
CA ALA A 139 40.73 8.09 13.56
C ALA A 139 41.57 7.81 12.29
N ALA A 140 41.39 6.63 11.69
CA ALA A 140 42.07 6.21 10.46
C ALA A 140 41.11 5.53 9.46
N PRO A 141 40.31 6.31 8.70
CA PRO A 141 39.26 5.77 7.81
C PRO A 141 39.75 4.80 6.74
N ASP A 142 41.01 4.92 6.30
CA ASP A 142 41.63 4.02 5.31
C ASP A 142 41.80 2.58 5.85
N THR A 143 41.70 2.37 7.16
CA THR A 143 41.80 1.04 7.79
C THR A 143 40.48 0.26 7.77
N PHE A 144 39.37 0.87 7.33
CA PHE A 144 38.03 0.29 7.41
C PHE A 144 37.97 -1.12 6.84
N GLU A 145 38.52 -1.35 5.64
CA GLU A 145 38.45 -2.65 4.97
C GLU A 145 39.23 -3.73 5.72
N ALA A 146 40.36 -3.36 6.33
CA ALA A 146 41.15 -4.27 7.15
C ALA A 146 40.39 -4.64 8.44
N VAL A 147 39.76 -3.66 9.08
CA VAL A 147 38.90 -3.88 10.26
C VAL A 147 37.69 -4.75 9.90
N ALA A 148 37.06 -4.50 8.74
CA ALA A 148 35.97 -5.31 8.24
C ALA A 148 36.38 -6.77 8.05
N ARG A 149 37.49 -7.03 7.33
CA ARG A 149 38.02 -8.38 7.12
C ARG A 149 38.37 -9.11 8.41
N ALA A 150 38.91 -8.38 9.40
CA ALA A 150 39.40 -8.96 10.64
C ALA A 150 38.30 -9.18 11.71
N SER A 151 37.28 -8.33 11.73
CA SER A 151 36.34 -8.26 12.87
C SER A 151 34.88 -8.42 12.52
N SER A 152 34.48 -8.24 11.25
CA SER A 152 33.07 -8.33 10.87
C SER A 152 32.57 -9.78 10.87
N ASN A 153 31.38 -10.00 11.41
CA ASN A 153 30.67 -11.28 11.37
C ASN A 153 29.76 -11.42 10.13
N CYS A 154 29.71 -10.40 9.26
CA CYS A 154 28.96 -10.45 8.02
C CYS A 154 29.80 -11.09 6.89
N PRO A 155 29.22 -11.89 5.98
CA PRO A 155 29.93 -12.39 4.79
C PRO A 155 30.59 -11.30 3.94
N SER A 156 30.07 -10.06 3.97
CA SER A 156 30.66 -8.90 3.29
C SER A 156 32.09 -8.61 3.75
N ALA A 157 32.53 -9.12 4.92
CA ALA A 157 33.91 -9.04 5.39
C ALA A 157 34.92 -9.47 4.32
N GLN A 158 34.60 -10.48 3.51
CA GLN A 158 35.47 -11.00 2.44
C GLN A 158 35.79 -9.95 1.37
N VAL A 159 34.88 -9.00 1.16
CA VAL A 159 35.00 -7.88 0.21
C VAL A 159 35.19 -6.54 0.94
N GLY A 160 35.82 -6.56 2.12
CA GLY A 160 36.13 -5.34 2.88
C GLY A 160 34.91 -4.67 3.52
N GLY A 161 33.81 -5.41 3.70
CA GLY A 161 32.56 -4.91 4.30
C GLY A 161 31.60 -4.27 3.30
N SER A 162 31.95 -4.22 2.02
CA SER A 162 31.12 -3.59 0.97
C SER A 162 29.74 -4.24 0.86
N LEU A 163 28.70 -3.40 0.88
CA LEU A 163 27.32 -3.78 0.60
C LEU A 163 26.91 -3.43 -0.84
N GLY A 164 27.74 -2.67 -1.56
CA GLY A 164 27.42 -2.22 -2.91
C GLY A 164 26.37 -1.12 -2.90
N GLN A 165 25.44 -1.18 -3.85
CA GLN A 165 24.33 -0.24 -3.98
C GLN A 165 23.16 -0.65 -3.10
N LEU A 166 22.65 0.31 -2.32
CA LEU A 166 21.49 0.16 -1.44
C LEU A 166 20.42 1.20 -1.78
N LEU A 167 19.17 0.76 -1.77
CA LEU A 167 17.94 1.53 -1.89
C LEU A 167 17.17 1.47 -0.56
N ARG A 168 16.21 2.38 -0.37
CA ARG A 168 15.23 2.24 0.71
C ARG A 168 14.45 0.93 0.51
N GLY A 169 14.28 0.16 1.58
CA GLY A 169 13.68 -1.17 1.58
C GLY A 169 14.69 -2.33 1.54
N ASP A 170 15.95 -2.10 1.18
CA ASP A 170 16.95 -3.18 1.05
C ASP A 170 17.49 -3.66 2.41
N THR A 171 17.32 -2.87 3.47
CA THR A 171 17.90 -3.14 4.80
C THR A 171 16.86 -3.02 5.91
N VAL A 172 17.23 -3.43 7.13
CA VAL A 172 16.33 -3.28 8.29
C VAL A 172 16.14 -1.80 8.64
N PRO A 173 14.98 -1.39 9.17
CA PRO A 173 14.63 0.02 9.36
C PRO A 173 15.67 0.85 10.13
N GLU A 174 16.30 0.26 11.15
CA GLU A 174 17.31 0.95 11.95
C GLU A 174 18.60 1.23 11.18
N PHE A 175 18.96 0.33 10.26
CA PHE A 175 20.12 0.50 9.38
C PHE A 175 19.80 1.46 8.23
N GLU A 176 18.61 1.33 7.65
CA GLU A 176 18.13 2.24 6.61
C GLU A 176 18.12 3.69 7.10
N ALA A 177 17.58 3.95 8.30
CA ALA A 177 17.56 5.29 8.88
C ALA A 177 18.97 5.88 8.99
N ALA A 178 19.96 5.09 9.43
CA ALA A 178 21.34 5.55 9.49
C ALA A 178 21.93 5.89 8.12
N LEU A 179 21.53 5.14 7.08
CA LEU A 179 21.95 5.39 5.71
C LEU A 179 21.24 6.59 5.11
N PHE A 180 19.92 6.71 5.19
CA PHE A 180 19.17 7.67 4.36
C PHE A 180 18.68 8.91 5.11
N ASP A 181 18.73 8.93 6.44
CA ASP A 181 18.29 10.10 7.23
C ASP A 181 19.49 10.98 7.64
N THR A 182 20.66 10.72 7.07
CA THR A 182 21.88 11.51 7.26
C THR A 182 22.45 11.93 5.91
N ASP A 183 23.00 13.14 5.83
CA ASP A 183 23.66 13.64 4.61
C ASP A 183 25.17 13.39 4.60
N GLY A 184 25.71 12.82 5.69
CA GLY A 184 27.14 12.59 5.86
C GLY A 184 27.69 11.55 4.89
N LEU A 185 28.95 11.76 4.48
CA LEU A 185 29.80 10.76 3.83
C LEU A 185 30.91 10.32 4.78
N GLY A 186 31.51 9.16 4.50
CA GLY A 186 32.54 8.56 5.34
C GLY A 186 31.96 7.72 6.47
N VAL A 187 32.77 7.50 7.50
CA VAL A 187 32.42 6.63 8.64
C VAL A 187 31.47 7.37 9.56
N LEU A 188 30.32 6.76 9.87
CA LEU A 188 29.37 7.32 10.82
C LEU A 188 29.98 7.34 12.22
N PRO A 189 29.85 8.44 12.99
CA PRO A 189 30.53 8.61 14.27
C PRO A 189 29.90 7.81 15.43
N LYS A 190 28.88 7.00 15.15
CA LYS A 190 28.13 6.22 16.14
C LYS A 190 27.84 4.83 15.58
N LEU A 191 27.78 3.86 16.48
CA LEU A 191 27.31 2.52 16.15
C LEU A 191 25.82 2.56 15.79
N VAL A 192 25.48 1.85 14.72
CA VAL A 192 24.11 1.60 14.32
C VAL A 192 23.67 0.30 14.99
N ASN A 193 22.61 0.36 15.78
CA ASN A 193 22.09 -0.79 16.52
C ASN A 193 20.94 -1.40 15.72
N THR A 194 20.98 -2.71 15.52
CA THR A 194 19.91 -3.46 14.86
C THR A 194 19.65 -4.74 15.64
N ARG A 195 18.59 -5.48 15.26
CA ARG A 195 18.36 -6.85 15.76
C ARG A 195 19.54 -7.82 15.53
N PHE A 196 20.43 -7.54 14.57
CA PHE A 196 21.60 -8.39 14.27
C PHE A 196 22.82 -8.04 15.14
N GLY A 197 22.82 -6.89 15.82
CA GLY A 197 23.92 -6.41 16.64
C GLY A 197 24.37 -4.99 16.29
N PHE A 198 25.65 -4.73 16.52
CA PHE A 198 26.27 -3.41 16.37
C PHE A 198 26.96 -3.28 15.02
N HIS A 199 26.68 -2.20 14.30
CA HIS A 199 27.28 -1.94 12.99
C HIS A 199 28.11 -0.67 13.03
N ILE A 200 29.31 -0.74 12.48
CA ILE A 200 30.07 0.43 12.02
C ILE A 200 29.74 0.60 10.55
N VAL A 201 29.31 1.80 10.15
CA VAL A 201 28.87 2.07 8.77
C VAL A 201 29.74 3.13 8.15
N ARG A 202 30.18 2.89 6.92
CA ARG A 202 30.83 3.88 6.06
C ARG A 202 29.98 4.09 4.83
N ILE A 203 29.68 5.35 4.52
CA ILE A 203 28.99 5.74 3.30
C ILE A 203 30.03 6.26 2.31
N GLU A 204 30.24 5.55 1.20
CA GLU A 204 31.18 5.96 0.17
C GLU A 204 30.59 6.99 -0.79
N ARG A 205 29.32 6.80 -1.19
CA ARG A 205 28.68 7.63 -2.20
C ARG A 205 27.18 7.69 -2.00
N ARG A 206 26.61 8.87 -2.26
CA ARG A 206 25.17 9.09 -2.35
C ARG A 206 24.84 9.58 -3.75
N VAL A 207 23.80 9.02 -4.35
CA VAL A 207 23.25 9.48 -5.62
C VAL A 207 21.78 9.81 -5.34
N PRO A 208 21.43 11.10 -5.24
CA PRO A 208 20.02 11.47 -5.04
C PRO A 208 19.22 11.02 -6.26
N GLY A 209 18.05 10.46 -6.01
CA GLY A 209 17.09 10.17 -7.06
C GLY A 209 16.63 11.46 -7.72
N ASP A 210 16.53 11.44 -9.04
CA ASP A 210 16.08 12.56 -9.86
C ASP A 210 14.57 12.53 -10.06
N ALA A 211 14.02 13.66 -10.50
CA ALA A 211 12.63 13.73 -10.92
C ALA A 211 12.44 12.90 -12.18
N VAL A 212 11.45 12.02 -12.19
CA VAL A 212 10.99 11.33 -13.38
C VAL A 212 10.35 12.37 -14.30
N PRO A 213 10.84 12.57 -15.53
CA PRO A 213 10.26 13.55 -16.46
C PRO A 213 8.77 13.31 -16.68
N PHE A 214 8.00 14.38 -16.86
CA PHE A 214 6.55 14.28 -17.08
C PHE A 214 6.20 13.31 -18.22
N ASP A 215 6.91 13.37 -19.34
CA ASP A 215 6.62 12.51 -20.50
C ASP A 215 6.78 11.01 -20.20
N GLU A 216 7.65 10.63 -19.27
CA GLU A 216 7.80 9.24 -18.79
C GLU A 216 6.67 8.85 -17.83
N ALA A 217 6.21 9.79 -17.00
CA ALA A 217 5.14 9.56 -16.02
C ALA A 217 3.71 9.71 -16.59
N ALA A 218 3.54 10.40 -17.72
CA ALA A 218 2.24 10.85 -18.23
C ALA A 218 1.25 9.70 -18.44
N ALA A 219 1.68 8.58 -19.02
CA ALA A 219 0.83 7.42 -19.26
C ALA A 219 0.33 6.78 -17.95
N GLN A 220 1.20 6.68 -16.95
CA GLN A 220 0.84 6.16 -15.63
C GLN A 220 -0.13 7.10 -14.89
N ILE A 221 0.09 8.41 -14.99
CA ILE A 221 -0.80 9.42 -14.40
C ILE A 221 -2.17 9.35 -15.05
N ALA A 222 -2.23 9.31 -16.38
CA ALA A 222 -3.48 9.21 -17.12
C ALA A 222 -4.28 7.96 -16.69
N ALA A 223 -3.64 6.79 -16.64
CA ALA A 223 -4.28 5.56 -16.19
C ALA A 223 -4.83 5.67 -14.75
N TYR A 224 -4.04 6.23 -13.84
CA TYR A 224 -4.47 6.45 -12.45
C TYR A 224 -5.66 7.41 -12.35
N LEU A 225 -5.63 8.53 -13.06
CA LEU A 225 -6.71 9.50 -13.06
C LEU A 225 -7.97 8.95 -13.72
N SER A 226 -7.84 8.22 -14.84
CA SER A 226 -8.97 7.55 -15.50
C SER A 226 -9.66 6.57 -14.56
N GLU A 227 -8.89 5.75 -13.85
CA GLU A 227 -9.46 4.80 -12.88
C GLU A 227 -10.20 5.53 -11.76
N ARG A 228 -9.65 6.64 -11.25
CA ARG A 228 -10.34 7.45 -10.22
C ARG A 228 -11.64 8.06 -10.73
N VAL A 229 -11.65 8.57 -11.96
CA VAL A 229 -12.87 9.14 -12.56
C VAL A 229 -13.91 8.04 -12.78
N ARG A 230 -13.50 6.86 -13.27
CA ARG A 230 -14.36 5.69 -13.45
C ARG A 230 -14.96 5.19 -12.13
N GLN A 231 -14.15 5.08 -11.08
CA GLN A 231 -14.63 4.71 -9.74
C GLN A 231 -15.65 5.71 -9.20
N ARG A 232 -15.42 7.01 -9.42
CA ARG A 232 -16.38 8.06 -9.03
C ARG A 232 -17.69 7.93 -9.82
N ALA A 233 -17.60 7.73 -11.14
CA ALA A 233 -18.77 7.55 -12.00
C ALA A 233 -19.59 6.32 -11.58
N MET A 234 -18.93 5.20 -11.30
CA MET A 234 -19.57 3.98 -10.78
C MET A 234 -20.32 4.25 -9.47
N ARG A 235 -19.68 4.90 -8.49
CA ARG A 235 -20.32 5.22 -7.21
C ARG A 235 -21.56 6.09 -7.40
N GLN A 236 -21.48 7.08 -8.29
CA GLN A 236 -22.62 7.93 -8.64
C GLN A 236 -23.73 7.13 -9.32
N TYR A 237 -23.39 6.22 -10.22
CA TYR A 237 -24.34 5.38 -10.91
C TYR A 237 -25.09 4.45 -9.97
N VAL A 238 -24.37 3.75 -9.08
CA VAL A 238 -24.98 2.91 -8.03
C VAL A 238 -25.89 3.73 -7.12
N ALA A 239 -25.51 4.96 -6.74
CA ALA A 239 -26.35 5.83 -5.94
C ALA A 239 -27.65 6.23 -6.67
N ILE A 240 -27.60 6.46 -7.99
CA ILE A 240 -28.79 6.70 -8.81
C ILE A 240 -29.69 5.47 -8.84
N LEU A 241 -29.13 4.28 -9.04
CA LEU A 241 -29.89 3.02 -9.02
C LEU A 241 -30.57 2.80 -7.66
N ALA A 242 -29.81 2.98 -6.57
CA ALA A 242 -30.34 2.85 -5.20
C ALA A 242 -31.47 3.87 -4.94
N GLY A 243 -31.31 5.13 -5.37
CA GLY A 243 -32.34 6.16 -5.22
C GLY A 243 -33.61 5.91 -6.03
N GLY A 244 -33.52 5.13 -7.11
CA GLY A 244 -34.66 4.69 -7.91
C GLY A 244 -35.27 3.35 -7.48
N ALA A 245 -34.67 2.66 -6.51
CA ALA A 245 -35.07 1.33 -6.08
C ALA A 245 -35.72 1.34 -4.68
N ARG A 246 -36.49 0.29 -4.37
CA ARG A 246 -36.89 -0.02 -3.00
C ARG A 246 -35.78 -0.86 -2.35
N VAL A 247 -35.03 -0.26 -1.44
CA VAL A 247 -33.96 -0.89 -0.68
C VAL A 247 -34.40 -1.06 0.78
N GLU A 248 -34.30 -2.28 1.31
CA GLU A 248 -34.62 -2.62 2.70
C GLU A 248 -33.46 -3.40 3.33
N GLY A 249 -33.15 -3.17 4.60
CA GLY A 249 -32.11 -3.91 5.33
C GLY A 249 -30.67 -3.43 5.09
N VAL A 250 -30.47 -2.29 4.41
CA VAL A 250 -29.17 -1.64 4.27
C VAL A 250 -29.33 -0.14 4.03
N GLU A 251 -28.42 0.66 4.57
CA GLU A 251 -28.34 2.10 4.29
C GLU A 251 -27.25 2.37 3.24
N PHE A 252 -27.60 3.16 2.22
CA PHE A 252 -26.65 3.71 1.28
C PHE A 252 -26.35 5.16 1.69
N ASP A 253 -25.20 5.40 2.32
CA ASP A 253 -24.72 6.75 2.57
C ASP A 253 -24.66 7.52 1.25
N GLY A 254 -25.55 8.51 1.09
CA GLY A 254 -25.66 9.30 -0.13
C GLY A 254 -24.31 9.93 -0.52
N ALA A 255 -23.94 9.80 -1.79
CA ALA A 255 -22.77 10.37 -2.50
C ALA A 255 -21.35 10.23 -1.87
N ASN A 256 -21.21 9.87 -0.59
CA ASN A 256 -19.96 9.89 0.18
C ASN A 256 -19.67 8.58 0.93
N GLY A 257 -20.51 7.54 0.77
CA GLY A 257 -20.29 6.23 1.38
C GLY A 257 -19.09 5.45 0.80
N PRO A 258 -18.36 4.67 1.63
CA PRO A 258 -17.21 3.87 1.23
C PRO A 258 -17.65 2.60 0.49
N LEU A 259 -18.28 2.74 -0.68
CA LEU A 259 -18.94 1.61 -1.35
C LEU A 259 -18.03 0.72 -2.19
N VAL A 260 -16.74 1.03 -2.30
CA VAL A 260 -15.77 0.13 -2.92
C VAL A 260 -14.39 0.49 -2.34
N GLN A 261 -13.97 -0.21 -1.29
CA GLN A 261 -12.56 -0.37 -0.95
C GLN A 261 -12.07 -1.66 -1.59
#